data_AF-A0A523QKS1-F1
#
_entry.id   AF-A0A523QKS1-F1
#
_cell.length_a   1.000
_cell.length_b   1.000
_cell.length_c   1.000
_cell.angle_alpha   90.00
_cell.angle_beta   90.00
_cell.angle_gamma   90.00
#
_symmetry.space_group_name_H-M   'P 1'
#
loop_
_entity.id
_entity.type
_entity.pdbx_description
1 polymer ?
#
loop_
_entity_poly.entity_id
_entity_poly.type
_entity_poly.pdbx_seq_one_letter_code
_entity_poly.pdbx_strand_id
1 'polypeptide(L)'
;MIVRTWIGRAPQENADAYVSFLEGKVFKDIRDINGYHGAYVLRRLINGNNDVEFLVITFWKSMEAIHKFAGDDPTVAIVEDEARALLSTFDEHVKHYDVLYSPGSIKK
;
A
#
# COMPACT_ATOMS: atom_id res chain seq x y z
N MET A 1 17.34 -0.92 2.56
CA MET A 1 15.92 -0.62 2.85
C MET A 1 15.17 -0.72 1.53
N ILE A 2 13.97 -1.26 1.57
CA ILE A 2 13.14 -1.54 0.39
C ILE A 2 11.85 -0.76 0.52
N VAL A 3 11.41 -0.17 -0.59
CA VAL A 3 10.07 0.40 -0.74
C VAL A 3 9.23 -0.56 -1.56
N ARG A 4 8.06 -0.94 -1.03
CA ARG A 4 7.04 -1.72 -1.73
C ARG A 4 5.89 -0.79 -2.10
N THR A 5 5.57 -0.72 -3.40
CA THR A 5 4.50 0.12 -3.92
C THR A 5 3.40 -0.70 -4.57
N TRP A 6 2.16 -0.24 -4.41
CA TRP A 6 0.98 -0.81 -5.04
C TRP A 6 0.01 0.31 -5.46
N ILE A 7 -0.67 0.13 -6.58
CA ILE A 7 -1.68 1.07 -7.08
C ILE A 7 -3.05 0.40 -7.08
N GLY A 8 -4.03 1.13 -6.57
CA GLY A 8 -5.44 0.79 -6.64
C GLY A 8 -6.27 2.00 -7.03
N ARG A 9 -7.45 1.78 -7.59
CA ARG A 9 -8.43 2.82 -7.90
C ARG A 9 -9.75 2.47 -7.29
N ALA A 10 -10.43 3.44 -6.71
CA ALA A 10 -11.78 3.31 -6.18
C ALA A 10 -12.67 4.43 -6.71
N PRO A 11 -14.00 4.24 -6.79
CA PRO A 11 -14.92 5.34 -7.00
C PRO A 11 -14.75 6.38 -5.88
N GLN A 12 -14.95 7.66 -6.19
CA GLN A 12 -14.74 8.74 -5.22
C GLN A 12 -15.57 8.56 -3.93
N GLU A 13 -16.79 8.03 -4.03
CA GLU A 13 -17.64 7.73 -2.87
C GLU A 13 -17.07 6.65 -1.93
N ASN A 14 -16.23 5.74 -2.44
CA ASN A 14 -15.58 4.68 -1.67
C ASN A 14 -14.21 5.09 -1.13
N ALA A 15 -13.68 6.23 -1.54
CA ALA A 15 -12.30 6.62 -1.28
C ALA A 15 -11.95 6.69 0.21
N ASP A 16 -12.82 7.31 1.02
CA ASP A 16 -12.57 7.46 2.46
C ASP A 16 -12.79 6.14 3.22
N ALA A 17 -13.72 5.30 2.75
CA ALA A 17 -13.92 3.96 3.29
C ALA A 17 -12.69 3.07 3.03
N TYR A 18 -12.10 3.18 1.84
CA TYR A 18 -10.88 2.44 1.49
C TYR A 18 -9.69 2.82 2.37
N VAL A 19 -9.48 4.11 2.63
CA VAL A 19 -8.40 4.57 3.54
C VAL A 19 -8.66 4.07 4.97
N SER A 20 -9.91 4.15 5.44
CA SER A 20 -10.29 3.67 6.77
C SER A 20 -10.05 2.16 6.93
N PHE A 21 -10.30 1.38 5.88
CA PHE A 21 -9.97 -0.05 5.84
C PHE A 21 -8.46 -0.30 5.99
N LEU A 22 -7.64 0.41 5.20
CA LEU A 22 -6.18 0.27 5.28
C LEU A 22 -5.63 0.60 6.67
N GLU A 23 -6.06 1.72 7.26
CA GLU A 23 -5.65 2.12 8.61
C GLU A 23 -6.18 1.18 9.70
N GLY A 24 -7.42 0.72 9.53
CA GLY A 24 -8.15 -0.06 10.53
C GLY A 24 -7.72 -1.52 10.61
N LYS A 25 -7.21 -2.08 9.52
CA LYS A 25 -6.91 -3.52 9.38
C LYS A 25 -5.47 -3.74 8.92
N VAL A 26 -5.18 -3.46 7.65
CA VAL A 26 -3.87 -3.74 7.02
C VAL A 26 -2.70 -3.16 7.82
N PHE A 27 -2.75 -1.86 8.13
CA PHE A 27 -1.66 -1.20 8.87
C PHE A 27 -1.63 -1.51 10.36
N LYS A 28 -2.68 -2.12 10.92
CA LYS A 28 -2.60 -2.70 12.27
C LYS A 28 -1.89 -4.04 12.22
N ASP A 29 -2.24 -4.89 11.27
CA ASP A 29 -1.71 -6.25 11.16
C ASP A 29 -0.21 -6.26 10.84
N ILE A 30 0.27 -5.33 10.02
CA ILE A 30 1.70 -5.28 9.66
C ILE A 30 2.56 -4.47 10.61
N ARG A 31 1.97 -3.74 11.57
CA ARG A 31 2.69 -2.79 12.44
C ARG A 31 3.80 -3.45 13.24
N ASP A 32 3.53 -4.66 13.72
CA ASP A 32 4.41 -5.38 14.64
C ASP A 32 5.38 -6.32 13.91
N ILE A 33 5.35 -6.35 12.57
CA ILE A 33 6.30 -7.11 11.77
C ILE A 33 7.69 -6.48 11.90
N ASN A 34 8.64 -7.23 12.46
CA ASN A 34 10.01 -6.78 12.59
C ASN A 34 10.60 -6.45 11.20
N GLY A 35 10.98 -5.18 11.02
CA GLY A 35 11.51 -4.66 9.77
C GLY A 35 10.51 -3.81 8.98
N TYR A 36 9.25 -3.67 9.42
CA TYR A 36 8.34 -2.66 8.91
C TYR A 36 8.72 -1.27 9.45
N HIS A 37 8.76 -0.27 8.56
CA HIS A 37 9.20 1.10 8.87
C HIS A 37 8.13 2.17 8.57
N GLY A 38 6.87 1.74 8.40
CA GLY A 38 5.74 2.63 8.18
C GLY A 38 5.24 2.63 6.73
N ALA A 39 4.27 3.51 6.46
CA ALA A 39 3.61 3.61 5.18
C ALA A 39 3.18 5.04 4.85
N TYR A 40 3.03 5.31 3.56
CA TYR A 40 2.26 6.44 3.04
C TYR A 40 1.13 5.89 2.15
N VAL A 41 -0.07 6.44 2.35
CA VAL A 41 -1.16 6.29 1.39
C VAL A 41 -1.34 7.64 0.73
N LEU A 42 -1.02 7.69 -0.56
CA LEU A 42 -1.17 8.88 -1.38
C LEU A 42 -2.44 8.71 -2.22
N ARG A 43 -3.14 9.81 -2.50
CA ARG A 43 -4.31 9.80 -3.37
C ARG A 43 -4.24 10.91 -4.41
N ARG A 44 -4.79 10.67 -5.60
CA ARG A 44 -5.07 11.69 -6.61
C ARG A 44 -6.39 11.41 -7.32
N LEU A 45 -7.07 12.47 -7.75
CA LEU A 45 -8.25 12.36 -8.61
C LEU A 45 -7.83 12.01 -10.04
N ILE A 46 -8.54 11.09 -10.66
CA ILE A 46 -8.37 10.78 -12.08
C ILE A 46 -9.41 11.56 -12.87
N ASN A 47 -8.93 12.37 -13.82
CA ASN A 47 -9.81 13.20 -14.64
C ASN A 47 -10.65 12.32 -15.57
N GLY A 48 -11.97 12.56 -15.60
CA GLY A 48 -12.87 11.98 -16.59
C GLY A 48 -13.64 10.73 -16.16
N ASN A 49 -13.41 10.17 -14.96
CA ASN A 49 -14.13 8.97 -14.51
C ASN A 49 -14.57 8.96 -13.04
N ASN A 50 -14.46 10.09 -12.30
CA ASN A 50 -14.80 10.18 -10.86
C ASN A 50 -14.12 9.11 -9.98
N ASP A 51 -12.97 8.57 -10.41
CA ASP A 51 -12.18 7.65 -9.60
C ASP A 51 -11.07 8.40 -8.84
N VAL A 52 -10.71 7.84 -7.69
CA VAL A 52 -9.52 8.17 -6.92
C VAL A 52 -8.50 7.07 -7.12
N GLU A 53 -7.29 7.44 -7.55
CA GLU A 53 -6.15 6.54 -7.55
C GLU A 53 -5.39 6.66 -6.24
N PHE A 54 -5.08 5.52 -5.65
CA PHE A 54 -4.26 5.37 -4.47
C PHE A 54 -2.91 4.78 -4.82
N LEU A 55 -1.85 5.39 -4.31
CA LEU A 55 -0.51 4.81 -4.27
C LEU A 55 -0.19 4.47 -2.82
N VAL A 56 -0.13 3.17 -2.52
CA VAL A 56 0.25 2.65 -1.22
C VAL A 56 1.75 2.36 -1.24
N ILE A 57 2.48 3.01 -0.35
CA ILE A 57 3.93 2.91 -0.19
C ILE A 57 4.20 2.35 1.20
N THR A 58 4.94 1.25 1.29
CA THR A 58 5.37 0.66 2.57
C THR A 58 6.89 0.52 2.60
N PHE A 59 7.50 0.76 3.75
CA PHE A 59 8.95 0.75 3.93
C PHE A 59 9.39 -0.46 4.74
N TRP A 60 10.43 -1.13 4.27
CA TRP A 60 10.86 -2.39 4.83
C TRP A 60 12.39 -2.48 4.96
N LYS A 61 12.86 -3.13 6.01
CA LYS A 61 14.28 -3.34 6.26
C LYS A 61 14.92 -4.24 5.19
N SER A 62 14.23 -5.30 4.78
CA SER A 62 14.72 -6.33 3.84
C SER A 62 13.56 -7.08 3.17
N MET A 63 13.87 -7.85 2.11
CA MET A 63 12.90 -8.76 1.48
C MET A 63 12.40 -9.84 2.45
N GLU A 64 13.25 -10.31 3.38
CA GLU A 64 12.84 -11.27 4.41
C GLU A 64 11.72 -10.73 5.29
N ALA A 65 11.77 -9.43 5.65
CA ALA A 65 10.69 -8.78 6.38
C ALA A 65 9.41 -8.70 5.53
N ILE A 66 9.55 -8.44 4.23
CA ILE A 66 8.41 -8.42 3.29
C ILE A 66 7.78 -9.81 3.18
N HIS A 67 8.55 -10.90 3.10
CA HIS A 67 8.00 -12.25 3.05
C HIS A 67 7.13 -12.60 4.27
N LYS A 68 7.47 -12.10 5.46
CA LYS A 68 6.65 -12.29 6.67
C LYS A 68 5.26 -11.65 6.55
N PHE A 69 5.12 -10.63 5.71
CA PHE A 69 3.85 -10.00 5.38
C PHE A 69 3.20 -10.63 4.14
N ALA A 70 3.95 -10.76 3.06
CA ALA A 70 3.45 -11.05 1.72
C ALA A 70 3.36 -12.55 1.40
N GLY A 71 3.92 -13.42 2.24
CA GLY A 71 4.00 -14.86 2.02
C GLY A 71 5.12 -15.24 1.03
N ASP A 72 4.90 -16.36 0.33
CA ASP A 72 5.91 -17.01 -0.50
C ASP A 72 6.28 -16.19 -1.74
N ASP A 73 5.29 -15.56 -2.39
CA ASP A 73 5.50 -14.66 -3.53
C ASP A 73 5.25 -13.20 -3.12
N PRO A 74 6.32 -12.44 -2.79
CA PRO A 74 6.18 -11.06 -2.33
C PRO A 74 5.77 -10.11 -3.45
N THR A 75 5.82 -10.54 -4.72
CA THR A 75 5.48 -9.73 -5.89
C THR A 75 3.98 -9.67 -6.15
N VAL A 76 3.20 -10.58 -5.58
CA VAL A 76 1.74 -10.59 -5.71
C VAL A 76 1.12 -9.62 -4.70
N ALA A 77 0.11 -8.88 -5.14
CA ALA A 77 -0.65 -7.99 -4.27
C ALA A 77 -1.59 -8.80 -3.36
N ILE A 78 -1.50 -8.56 -2.05
CA ILE A 78 -2.49 -9.03 -1.09
C ILE A 78 -3.59 -7.98 -1.04
N VAL A 79 -4.76 -8.34 -1.58
CA VAL A 79 -5.96 -7.50 -1.57
C VAL A 79 -7.09 -8.33 -0.99
N GLU A 80 -7.50 -8.01 0.23
CA GLU A 80 -8.61 -8.68 0.91
C GLU A 80 -9.96 -8.39 0.24
N ASP A 81 -10.94 -9.27 0.42
CA ASP A 81 -12.24 -9.14 -0.23
C ASP A 81 -12.99 -7.85 0.14
N GLU A 82 -12.83 -7.38 1.37
CA GLU A 82 -13.36 -6.07 1.83
C GLU A 82 -12.75 -4.90 1.03
N ALA A 83 -11.44 -4.94 0.77
CA ALA A 83 -10.78 -3.94 -0.09
C ALA A 83 -11.22 -4.08 -1.55
N ARG A 84 -11.30 -5.31 -2.07
CA ARG A 84 -11.74 -5.58 -3.45
C ARG A 84 -13.14 -5.02 -3.72
N ALA A 85 -14.05 -5.12 -2.75
CA ALA A 85 -15.41 -4.59 -2.86
C ALA A 85 -15.45 -3.05 -2.97
N LEU A 86 -14.43 -2.36 -2.48
CA LEU A 86 -14.33 -0.89 -2.53
C LEU A 86 -13.62 -0.38 -3.78
N LEU A 87 -12.79 -1.21 -4.42
CA LEU A 87 -11.93 -0.84 -5.54
C LEU A 87 -12.61 -1.07 -6.90
N SER A 88 -12.43 -0.13 -7.82
CA SER A 88 -12.78 -0.28 -9.24
C SER A 88 -11.75 -1.16 -9.96
N THR A 89 -10.46 -0.91 -9.71
CA THR A 89 -9.34 -1.65 -10.31
C THR A 89 -8.15 -1.66 -9.36
N PHE A 90 -7.24 -2.61 -9.53
CA PHE A 90 -5.96 -2.61 -8.82
C PHE A 90 -4.89 -3.38 -9.58
N ASP A 91 -3.64 -3.08 -9.28
CA ASP A 91 -2.51 -3.83 -9.80
C ASP A 91 -2.43 -5.21 -9.09
N GLU A 92 -2.40 -6.29 -9.86
CA GLU A 92 -2.22 -7.65 -9.33
C GLU A 92 -0.82 -7.88 -8.75
N HIS A 93 0.15 -7.07 -9.20
CA HIS A 93 1.55 -7.18 -8.80
C HIS A 93 2.02 -5.88 -8.17
N VAL A 94 2.84 -6.01 -7.14
CA VAL A 94 3.54 -4.89 -6.51
C VAL A 94 4.90 -4.65 -7.13
N LYS A 95 5.48 -3.50 -6.84
CA LYS A 95 6.86 -3.18 -7.23
C LYS A 95 7.71 -2.97 -5.98
N HIS A 96 8.92 -3.51 -6.02
CA HIS A 96 9.92 -3.32 -4.99
C HIS A 96 11.05 -2.45 -5.53
N TYR A 97 11.51 -1.53 -4.70
CA TYR A 97 12.59 -0.60 -5.04
C TYR A 97 13.61 -0.57 -3.91
N ASP A 98 14.89 -0.61 -4.27
CA ASP A 98 15.96 -0.27 -3.36
C ASP A 98 15.99 1.23 -3.12
N VAL A 99 16.05 1.62 -1.85
CA VAL A 99 16.20 3.03 -1.48
C VAL A 99 17.67 3.41 -1.59
N LEU A 100 18.01 4.13 -2.67
CA LEU A 100 19.37 4.63 -2.91
C LEU A 100 19.66 5.93 -2.17
N TYR A 101 18.61 6.72 -1.90
CA TYR A 101 18.67 7.96 -1.16
C TYR A 101 17.36 8.15 -0.40
N SER A 102 17.47 8.54 0.87
CA SER A 102 16.37 9.11 1.62
C SER A 102 16.87 10.34 2.35
N PRO A 103 16.12 11.46 2.35
CA PRO A 103 16.33 12.45 3.39
C PRO A 103 16.06 11.78 4.75
N GLY A 104 16.40 12.45 5.86
CA GLY A 104 15.95 12.03 7.18
C GLY A 104 14.41 12.04 7.30
N SER A 105 13.89 12.21 8.51
CA SER A 105 12.44 12.17 8.75
C SER A 105 11.67 13.20 7.90
N ILE A 106 10.76 12.72 7.05
CA ILE A 106 9.76 13.55 6.37
C ILE A 106 8.67 13.85 7.42
N LYS A 107 8.58 15.10 7.88
CA LYS A 107 7.50 15.53 8.79
C LYS A 107 6.24 15.78 7.97
N LYS A 108 5.13 15.15 8.36
CA LYS A 108 3.78 15.45 7.86
C LYS A 108 3.29 16.77 8.44
#